data_AF-A0A668SUZ3-F1
#
_entry.id   AF-A0A668SUZ3-F1
#
_cell.length_a   1.000
_cell.length_b   1.000
_cell.length_c   1.000
_cell.angle_alpha   90.00
_cell.angle_beta   90.00
_cell.angle_gamma   90.00
#
_symmetry.space_group_name_H-M   'P 1'
#
loop_
_entity.id
_entity.type
_entity.pdbx_description
1 polymer ?
#
loop_
_entity_poly.entity_id
_entity_poly.type
_entity_poly.pdbx_seq_one_letter_code
_entity_poly.pdbx_strand_id
1 'polypeptide(L)'
;LLTGTVSLKNNMYLIYSQETHKIYRQKLEELTSLQATCSNAISKQRKCLKDLRHSLTKCAQTCDEKELKLITDIKTQIKDKENVFFDMEAYLPKKNGLYLNLVLGNVNVTLLSNQAKFAYKDEYEKFKLCMTIILMFGAITCLFFLNCRVTDEIFNFLLVWYYCTLTIRESILINNGSRIKGWWVSHHYVSTFLSGVMLTWPEGPMYQMFRSQFLAFSIYQSFVQFLQYYYQSGCLYRLRALGERNQLDLTVEGFQSWMWRGLTFLLPFLFFGHFWQLYNSVTLFRLARHEDCKEWQVFMLALTFLVLFLGNFLTTVKVVHQKVQKNPEKVQKTD
;
A
#
# COMPACT_ATOMS: atom_id res chain seq x y z
N LEU A 1 0.53 28.06 53.92
CA LEU A 1 -0.14 26.73 53.94
C LEU A 1 -0.42 26.21 52.52
N LEU A 2 -1.14 26.94 51.66
CA LEU A 2 -1.41 26.55 50.27
C LEU A 2 -0.15 26.33 49.39
N THR A 3 0.90 27.13 49.57
CA THR A 3 2.17 26.99 48.84
C THR A 3 2.98 25.76 49.27
N GLY A 4 2.95 25.39 50.55
CA GLY A 4 3.65 24.22 51.09
C GLY A 4 2.99 22.90 50.68
N THR A 5 1.66 22.84 50.65
CA THR A 5 0.92 21.64 50.20
C THR A 5 1.00 21.42 48.69
N VAL A 6 1.05 22.51 47.89
CA VAL A 6 1.30 22.42 46.44
C VAL A 6 2.73 21.97 46.16
N SER A 7 3.73 22.48 46.90
CA SER A 7 5.13 22.05 46.77
C SER A 7 5.33 20.57 47.12
N LEU A 8 4.73 20.09 48.22
CA LEU A 8 4.80 18.69 48.63
C LEU A 8 4.09 17.75 47.63
N LYS A 9 2.90 18.13 47.13
CA LYS A 9 2.22 17.35 46.08
C LYS A 9 3.08 17.27 44.82
N ASN A 10 3.63 18.40 44.36
CA ASN A 10 4.50 18.43 43.18
C ASN A 10 5.75 17.55 43.36
N ASN A 11 6.35 17.55 44.55
CA ASN A 11 7.52 16.72 44.83
C ASN A 11 7.16 15.22 44.86
N MET A 12 6.00 14.86 45.42
CA MET A 12 5.49 13.48 45.41
C MET A 12 5.17 13.00 43.98
N TYR A 13 4.55 13.83 43.13
CA TYR A 13 4.33 13.53 41.72
C TYR A 13 5.63 13.40 40.93
N LEU A 14 6.64 14.22 41.24
CA LEU A 14 7.96 14.13 40.62
C LEU A 14 8.64 12.79 40.96
N ILE A 15 8.64 12.40 42.23
CA ILE A 15 9.19 11.11 42.69
C ILE A 15 8.46 9.94 42.02
N TYR A 16 7.13 9.97 41.97
CA TYR A 16 6.34 8.94 41.30
C TYR A 16 6.65 8.83 39.80
N SER A 17 6.80 9.98 39.11
CA SER A 17 7.17 10.02 37.70
C SER A 17 8.57 9.45 37.45
N GLN A 18 9.53 9.78 38.32
CA GLN A 18 10.90 9.25 38.24
C GLN A 18 10.93 7.73 38.44
N GLU A 19 10.20 7.19 39.42
CA GLU A 19 10.17 5.75 39.66
C GLU A 19 9.47 5.01 38.50
N THR A 20 8.36 5.57 37.99
CA THR A 20 7.68 5.04 36.80
C THR A 20 8.61 5.02 35.57
N HIS A 21 9.38 6.08 35.36
CA HIS A 21 10.34 6.16 34.25
C HIS A 21 11.49 5.16 34.40
N LYS A 22 11.97 4.91 35.63
CA LYS A 22 13.00 3.90 35.91
C LYS A 22 12.50 2.49 35.56
N ILE A 23 11.30 2.15 35.99
CA ILE A 23 10.65 0.87 35.66
C ILE A 23 10.46 0.73 34.15
N TYR A 24 9.98 1.79 33.48
CA TYR A 24 9.83 1.83 32.03
C TYR A 24 11.15 1.54 31.29
N ARG A 25 12.25 2.20 31.70
CA ARG A 25 13.58 2.00 31.09
C ARG A 25 14.05 0.56 31.24
N GLN A 26 13.89 -0.02 32.43
CA GLN A 26 14.25 -1.41 32.68
C GLN A 26 13.43 -2.36 31.78
N LYS A 27 12.11 -2.14 31.65
CA LYS A 27 11.26 -2.96 30.78
C LYS A 27 11.61 -2.82 29.31
N LEU A 28 12.06 -1.64 28.87
CA LEU A 28 12.53 -1.41 27.50
C LEU A 28 13.82 -2.18 27.20
N GLU A 29 14.77 -2.22 28.14
CA GLU A 29 16.02 -2.98 28.03
C GLU A 29 15.74 -4.49 28.00
N GLU A 30 14.87 -4.98 28.89
CA GLU A 30 14.41 -6.39 28.91
C GLU A 30 13.76 -6.78 27.57
N LEU A 31 12.86 -5.93 27.05
CA LEU A 31 12.20 -6.15 25.75
C LEU A 31 13.21 -6.23 24.61
N THR A 32 14.18 -5.32 24.58
CA THR A 32 15.21 -5.26 23.52
C THR A 32 16.09 -6.51 23.54
N SER A 33 16.48 -6.97 24.75
CA SER A 33 17.23 -8.23 24.93
C SER A 33 16.45 -9.45 24.45
N LEU A 34 15.16 -9.54 24.79
CA LEU A 34 14.28 -10.62 24.35
C LEU A 34 14.10 -10.61 22.82
N GLN A 35 13.93 -9.43 22.22
CA GLN A 35 13.84 -9.29 20.77
C GLN A 35 15.09 -9.82 20.06
N ALA A 36 16.28 -9.45 20.55
CA ALA A 36 17.55 -9.93 20.00
C ALA A 36 17.69 -11.45 20.14
N THR A 37 17.35 -12.00 21.30
CA THR A 37 17.39 -13.44 21.58
C THR A 37 16.46 -14.22 20.66
N CYS A 38 15.21 -13.77 20.53
CA CYS A 38 14.21 -14.40 19.68
C CYS A 38 14.60 -14.34 18.19
N SER A 39 15.04 -13.16 17.71
CA SER A 39 15.51 -12.98 16.33
C SER A 39 16.70 -13.88 16.00
N ASN A 40 17.67 -13.99 16.93
CA ASN A 40 18.82 -14.88 16.77
C ASN A 40 18.41 -16.36 16.76
N ALA A 41 17.47 -16.77 17.62
CA ALA A 41 16.97 -18.14 17.66
C ALA A 41 16.26 -18.53 16.36
N ILE A 42 15.37 -17.66 15.85
CA ILE A 42 14.66 -17.89 14.59
C ILE A 42 15.63 -17.95 13.41
N SER A 43 16.62 -17.03 13.36
CA SER A 43 17.65 -17.01 12.31
C SER A 43 18.46 -18.32 12.28
N LYS A 44 18.89 -18.81 13.45
CA LYS A 44 19.58 -20.11 13.58
C LYS A 44 18.70 -21.28 13.13
N GLN A 45 17.45 -21.33 13.56
CA GLN A 45 16.52 -22.40 13.18
C GLN A 45 16.22 -22.38 11.68
N ARG A 46 16.01 -21.22 11.06
CA ARG A 46 15.83 -21.09 9.60
C ARG A 46 17.05 -21.59 8.83
N LYS A 47 18.26 -21.27 9.27
CA LYS A 47 19.48 -21.78 8.65
C LYS A 47 19.51 -23.32 8.68
N CYS A 48 19.23 -23.90 9.85
CA CYS A 48 19.15 -25.35 10.00
C CYS A 48 18.07 -25.99 9.11
N LEU A 49 16.86 -25.42 9.06
CA LEU A 49 15.79 -25.91 8.18
C LEU A 49 16.16 -25.81 6.70
N LYS A 50 16.85 -24.74 6.28
CA LYS A 50 17.33 -24.57 4.91
C LYS A 50 18.37 -25.63 4.54
N ASP A 51 19.31 -25.91 5.43
CA ASP A 51 20.33 -26.93 5.24
C ASP A 51 19.69 -28.33 5.19
N LEU A 52 18.75 -28.62 6.10
CA LEU A 52 17.97 -29.87 6.11
C LEU A 52 17.18 -30.05 4.80
N ARG A 53 16.54 -28.99 4.31
CA ARG A 53 15.79 -29.02 3.05
C ARG A 53 16.70 -29.29 1.84
N HIS A 54 17.92 -28.76 1.85
CA HIS A 54 18.91 -29.04 0.81
C HIS A 54 19.34 -30.51 0.82
N SER A 55 19.67 -31.05 2.00
CA SER A 55 20.01 -32.47 2.17
C SER A 55 18.86 -33.40 1.76
N LEU A 56 17.63 -33.09 2.15
CA LEU A 56 16.44 -33.86 1.75
C LEU A 56 16.20 -33.83 0.23
N THR A 57 16.52 -32.72 -0.42
CA THR A 57 16.38 -32.60 -1.88
C THR A 57 17.44 -33.44 -2.60
N LYS A 58 18.66 -33.51 -2.05
CA LYS A 58 19.73 -34.37 -2.57
C LYS A 58 19.39 -35.86 -2.37
N CYS A 59 18.89 -36.26 -1.20
CA CYS A 59 18.46 -37.64 -0.94
C CYS A 59 17.29 -38.06 -1.83
N ALA A 60 16.33 -37.16 -2.10
CA ALA A 60 15.18 -37.47 -2.95
C ALA A 60 15.54 -37.90 -4.39
N GLN A 61 16.75 -37.62 -4.87
CA GLN A 61 17.22 -38.01 -6.20
C GLN A 61 17.65 -39.49 -6.27
N THR A 62 17.87 -40.13 -5.13
CA THR A 62 18.44 -41.49 -5.02
C THR A 62 17.51 -42.47 -4.29
N CYS A 63 16.30 -42.05 -3.92
CA CYS A 63 15.41 -42.76 -3.01
C CYS A 63 14.28 -43.53 -3.72
N ASP A 64 13.78 -44.56 -3.03
CA ASP A 64 12.64 -45.38 -3.47
C ASP A 64 11.27 -44.72 -3.16
N GLU A 65 10.17 -45.35 -3.61
CA GLU A 65 8.82 -44.76 -3.56
C GLU A 65 8.29 -44.58 -2.11
N LYS A 66 8.79 -45.39 -1.16
CA LYS A 66 8.44 -45.29 0.27
C LYS A 66 9.23 -44.16 0.95
N GLU A 67 10.52 -44.05 0.66
CA GLU A 67 11.38 -42.96 1.13
C GLU A 67 10.90 -41.60 0.58
N LEU A 68 10.39 -41.55 -0.65
CA LEU A 68 9.85 -40.33 -1.26
C LEU A 68 8.63 -39.78 -0.50
N LYS A 69 7.76 -40.66 0.01
CA LYS A 69 6.61 -40.28 0.87
C LYS A 69 7.10 -39.70 2.19
N LEU A 70 8.09 -40.32 2.82
CA LEU A 70 8.71 -39.83 4.07
C LEU A 70 9.37 -38.46 3.88
N ILE A 71 10.08 -38.24 2.78
CA ILE A 71 10.69 -36.94 2.44
C ILE A 71 9.61 -35.87 2.26
N THR A 72 8.48 -36.22 1.68
CA THR A 72 7.36 -35.30 1.47
C THR A 72 6.68 -34.92 2.79
N ASP A 73 6.51 -35.87 3.71
CA ASP A 73 6.01 -35.60 5.06
C ASP A 73 6.94 -34.64 5.82
N ILE A 74 8.26 -34.92 5.81
CA ILE A 74 9.25 -34.04 6.45
C ILE A 74 9.25 -32.65 5.82
N LYS A 75 9.13 -32.53 4.48
CA LYS A 75 9.00 -31.22 3.81
C LYS A 75 7.75 -30.45 4.25
N THR A 76 6.66 -31.16 4.54
CA THR A 76 5.41 -30.56 5.04
C THR A 76 5.61 -30.04 6.47
N GLN A 77 6.22 -30.84 7.35
CA GLN A 77 6.56 -30.41 8.71
C GLN A 77 7.54 -29.22 8.73
N ILE A 78 8.51 -29.16 7.80
CA ILE A 78 9.39 -28.00 7.64
C ILE A 78 8.56 -26.75 7.30
N LYS A 79 7.60 -26.87 6.38
CA LYS A 79 6.72 -25.76 5.98
C LYS A 79 5.83 -25.28 7.13
N ASP A 80 5.31 -26.18 7.95
CA ASP A 80 4.52 -25.83 9.13
C ASP A 80 5.35 -25.06 10.16
N LYS A 81 6.59 -25.49 10.41
CA LYS A 81 7.54 -24.75 11.26
C LYS A 81 7.89 -23.39 10.69
N GLU A 82 8.06 -23.26 9.37
CA GLU A 82 8.27 -21.97 8.70
C GLU A 82 7.09 -21.00 8.90
N ASN A 83 5.85 -21.51 8.90
CA ASN A 83 4.65 -20.70 9.19
C ASN A 83 4.66 -20.20 10.64
N VAL A 84 5.01 -21.06 11.60
CA VAL A 84 5.14 -20.65 13.02
C VAL A 84 6.19 -19.54 13.18
N PHE A 85 7.34 -19.66 12.51
CA PHE A 85 8.37 -18.60 12.54
C PHE A 85 7.88 -17.31 11.89
N PHE A 86 7.10 -17.40 10.83
CA PHE A 86 6.53 -16.23 10.17
C PHE A 86 5.61 -15.44 11.12
N ASP A 87 4.80 -16.15 11.93
CA ASP A 87 3.92 -15.53 12.92
C ASP A 87 4.72 -14.91 14.08
N MET A 88 5.76 -15.59 14.56
CA MET A 88 6.67 -15.04 15.58
C MET A 88 7.39 -13.77 15.10
N GLU A 89 7.88 -13.77 13.86
CA GLU A 89 8.56 -12.61 13.24
C GLU A 89 7.63 -11.41 13.03
N ALA A 90 6.31 -11.60 13.02
CA ALA A 90 5.35 -10.50 12.88
C ALA A 90 5.40 -9.51 14.07
N TYR A 91 6.01 -9.91 15.19
CA TYR A 91 6.16 -9.12 16.40
C TYR A 91 7.62 -8.72 16.69
N LEU A 92 8.55 -9.06 15.79
CA LEU A 92 9.97 -8.73 15.92
C LEU A 92 10.38 -7.63 14.95
N PRO A 93 11.39 -6.80 15.30
CA PRO A 93 12.02 -5.86 14.38
C PRO A 93 12.39 -6.51 13.04
N LYS A 94 11.80 -6.00 11.96
CA LYS A 94 12.11 -6.45 10.60
C LYS A 94 13.07 -5.49 9.91
N LYS A 95 13.91 -6.04 9.04
CA LYS A 95 14.75 -5.25 8.14
C LYS A 95 13.85 -4.56 7.11
N ASN A 96 14.09 -3.27 6.91
CA ASN A 96 13.40 -2.48 5.91
C ASN A 96 13.66 -3.04 4.51
N GLY A 97 12.64 -3.03 3.65
CA GLY A 97 12.82 -3.26 2.21
C GLY A 97 13.68 -2.18 1.57
N LEU A 98 14.21 -2.44 0.36
CA LEU A 98 15.16 -1.54 -0.33
C LEU A 98 14.69 -0.08 -0.39
N TYR A 99 13.46 0.17 -0.83
CA TYR A 99 12.89 1.52 -0.91
C TYR A 99 12.80 2.20 0.46
N LEU A 100 12.29 1.49 1.47
CA LEU A 100 12.11 2.05 2.80
C LEU A 100 13.45 2.34 3.48
N ASN A 101 14.45 1.49 3.25
CA ASN A 101 15.81 1.72 3.71
C ASN A 101 16.47 2.90 2.99
N LEU A 102 16.18 3.11 1.70
CA LEU A 102 16.66 4.27 0.95
C LEU A 102 16.07 5.58 1.51
N VAL A 103 14.78 5.60 1.84
CA VAL A 103 14.07 6.83 2.26
C VAL A 103 14.24 7.13 3.76
N LEU A 104 14.16 6.11 4.62
CA LEU A 104 14.18 6.26 6.08
C LEU A 104 15.49 5.81 6.73
N GLY A 105 16.41 5.22 5.96
CA GLY A 105 17.62 4.60 6.50
C GLY A 105 17.30 3.34 7.33
N ASN A 106 18.22 3.01 8.23
CA ASN A 106 18.15 1.81 9.06
C ASN A 106 17.26 1.98 10.32
N VAL A 107 16.25 2.86 10.24
CA VAL A 107 15.30 3.09 11.34
C VAL A 107 14.28 1.95 11.37
N ASN A 108 14.09 1.33 12.53
CA ASN A 108 13.10 0.27 12.69
C ASN A 108 11.68 0.85 12.71
N VAL A 109 10.90 0.58 11.66
CA VAL A 109 9.48 0.98 11.54
C VAL A 109 8.50 -0.12 11.96
N THR A 110 8.99 -1.14 12.67
CA THR A 110 8.14 -2.26 13.10
C THR A 110 7.20 -1.83 14.20
N LEU A 111 5.91 -1.97 13.96
CA LEU A 111 4.84 -1.77 14.91
C LEU A 111 4.64 -3.05 15.70
N LEU A 112 5.13 -3.07 16.94
CA LEU A 112 5.19 -4.29 17.76
C LEU A 112 3.81 -4.77 18.23
N SER A 113 2.85 -3.86 18.42
CA SER A 113 1.50 -4.22 18.88
C SER A 113 0.49 -4.23 17.73
N ASN A 114 -0.48 -5.13 17.79
CA ASN A 114 -1.58 -5.15 16.84
C ASN A 114 -2.39 -3.84 16.89
N GLN A 115 -2.54 -3.24 18.08
CA GLN A 115 -3.16 -1.93 18.25
C GLN A 115 -2.42 -0.83 17.48
N ALA A 116 -1.09 -0.79 17.53
CA ALA A 116 -0.30 0.19 16.78
C ALA A 116 -0.43 -0.02 15.26
N LYS A 117 -0.46 -1.28 14.81
CA LYS A 117 -0.72 -1.60 13.39
C LYS A 117 -2.09 -1.10 12.93
N PHE A 118 -3.14 -1.24 13.76
CA PHE A 118 -4.47 -0.73 13.45
C PHE A 118 -4.54 0.79 13.47
N ALA A 119 -3.99 1.44 14.49
CA ALA A 119 -3.94 2.88 14.56
C ALA A 119 -3.24 3.48 13.33
N TYR A 120 -2.08 2.92 12.95
CA TYR A 120 -1.36 3.38 11.76
C TYR A 120 -2.17 3.20 10.47
N LYS A 121 -2.81 2.05 10.31
CA LYS A 121 -3.70 1.78 9.17
C LYS A 121 -4.86 2.77 9.11
N ASP A 122 -5.51 3.03 10.24
CA ASP A 122 -6.65 3.94 10.28
C ASP A 122 -6.22 5.39 9.99
N GLU A 123 -5.04 5.82 10.47
CA GLU A 123 -4.45 7.11 10.12
C GLU A 123 -4.03 7.19 8.63
N TYR A 124 -3.63 6.08 8.02
CA TYR A 124 -3.39 6.01 6.57
C TYR A 124 -4.70 6.16 5.77
N GLU A 125 -5.76 5.45 6.14
CA GLU A 125 -7.06 5.52 5.46
C GLU A 125 -7.70 6.91 5.61
N LYS A 126 -7.65 7.51 6.81
CA LYS A 126 -8.08 8.90 7.05
C LYS A 126 -7.30 9.91 6.21
N PHE A 127 -5.97 9.77 6.18
CA PHE A 127 -5.10 10.62 5.37
C PHE A 127 -5.49 10.54 3.89
N LYS A 128 -5.68 9.33 3.37
CA LYS A 128 -6.06 9.12 1.98
C LYS A 128 -7.38 9.82 1.65
N LEU A 129 -8.42 9.59 2.45
CA LEU A 129 -9.73 10.23 2.24
C LEU A 129 -9.64 11.76 2.31
N CYS A 130 -8.99 12.29 3.35
CA CYS A 130 -8.82 13.73 3.53
C CYS A 130 -8.11 14.37 2.32
N MET A 131 -7.01 13.76 1.88
CA MET A 131 -6.26 14.26 0.73
C MET A 131 -7.01 14.12 -0.59
N THR A 132 -7.75 13.03 -0.82
CA THR A 132 -8.63 12.91 -1.99
C THR A 132 -9.65 14.05 -2.05
N ILE A 133 -10.25 14.42 -0.91
CA ILE A 133 -11.20 15.54 -0.84
C ILE A 133 -10.49 16.88 -1.15
N ILE A 134 -9.33 17.13 -0.56
CA ILE A 134 -8.54 18.34 -0.82
C ILE A 134 -8.15 18.43 -2.30
N LEU A 135 -7.67 17.33 -2.90
CA LEU A 135 -7.30 17.27 -4.31
C LEU A 135 -8.51 17.50 -5.23
N MET A 136 -9.69 16.97 -4.88
CA MET A 136 -10.91 17.20 -5.64
C MET A 136 -11.27 18.69 -5.69
N PHE A 137 -11.34 19.35 -4.52
CA PHE A 137 -11.65 20.78 -4.45
C PHE A 137 -10.54 21.64 -5.05
N GLY A 138 -9.28 21.25 -4.87
CA GLY A 138 -8.13 21.89 -5.51
C GLY A 138 -8.25 21.87 -7.03
N ALA A 139 -8.54 20.71 -7.62
CA ALA A 139 -8.71 20.57 -9.06
C ALA A 139 -9.92 21.35 -9.60
N ILE A 140 -11.05 21.35 -8.89
CA ILE A 140 -12.23 22.19 -9.22
C ILE A 140 -11.85 23.67 -9.19
N THR A 141 -11.10 24.10 -8.18
CA THR A 141 -10.65 25.48 -8.02
C THR A 141 -9.75 25.89 -9.19
N CYS A 142 -8.76 25.07 -9.55
CA CYS A 142 -7.88 25.31 -10.70
C CYS A 142 -8.66 25.34 -12.03
N LEU A 143 -9.66 24.46 -12.18
CA LEU A 143 -10.40 24.34 -13.44
C LEU A 143 -11.35 25.50 -13.70
N PHE A 144 -12.13 25.92 -12.68
CA PHE A 144 -13.23 26.87 -12.87
C PHE A 144 -12.95 28.29 -12.36
N PHE A 145 -12.07 28.46 -11.37
CA PHE A 145 -11.91 29.73 -10.66
C PHE A 145 -10.53 30.37 -10.87
N LEU A 146 -9.47 29.56 -10.89
CA LEU A 146 -8.08 30.03 -10.94
C LEU A 146 -7.35 29.47 -12.16
N ASN A 147 -7.36 30.23 -13.25
CA ASN A 147 -6.60 29.91 -14.45
C ASN A 147 -5.19 30.53 -14.43
N CYS A 148 -4.39 30.19 -13.43
CA CYS A 148 -3.01 30.68 -13.34
C CYS A 148 -2.02 29.53 -13.11
N ARG A 149 -0.85 29.64 -13.77
CA ARG A 149 0.17 28.59 -13.77
C ARG A 149 0.67 28.23 -12.37
N VAL A 150 0.75 29.21 -11.47
CA VAL A 150 1.20 29.04 -10.09
C VAL A 150 0.25 28.14 -9.30
N THR A 151 -1.07 28.31 -9.46
CA THR A 151 -2.05 27.45 -8.78
C THR A 151 -1.96 26.02 -9.30
N ASP A 152 -1.79 25.82 -10.61
CA ASP A 152 -1.58 24.48 -11.17
C ASP A 152 -0.29 23.83 -10.63
N GLU A 153 0.77 24.62 -10.44
CA GLU A 153 2.05 24.18 -9.87
C GLU A 153 1.88 23.71 -8.43
N ILE A 154 1.16 24.49 -7.61
CA ILE A 154 0.82 24.12 -6.23
C ILE A 154 0.00 22.84 -6.21
N PHE A 155 -0.98 22.70 -7.11
CA PHE A 155 -1.80 21.50 -7.22
C PHE A 155 -0.98 20.27 -7.63
N ASN A 156 -0.12 20.40 -8.66
CA ASN A 156 0.75 19.32 -9.10
C ASN A 156 1.80 18.94 -8.04
N PHE A 157 2.34 19.92 -7.31
CA PHE A 157 3.21 19.66 -6.17
C PHE A 157 2.48 18.86 -5.07
N LEU A 158 1.23 19.23 -4.78
CA LEU A 158 0.40 18.50 -3.82
C LEU A 158 0.15 17.06 -4.28
N LEU A 159 -0.07 16.81 -5.59
CA LEU A 159 -0.17 15.45 -6.15
C LEU A 159 1.12 14.64 -5.97
N VAL A 160 2.28 15.22 -6.29
CA VAL A 160 3.58 14.57 -6.08
C VAL A 160 3.76 14.21 -4.61
N TRP A 161 3.52 15.16 -3.72
CA TRP A 161 3.63 14.96 -2.28
C TRP A 161 2.68 13.86 -1.77
N TYR A 162 1.43 13.86 -2.26
CA TYR A 162 0.43 12.87 -1.89
C TYR A 162 0.87 11.45 -2.28
N TYR A 163 1.22 11.22 -3.55
CA TYR A 163 1.62 9.89 -4.01
C TYR A 163 2.95 9.42 -3.39
N CYS A 164 3.93 10.31 -3.20
CA CYS A 164 5.14 10.01 -2.41
C CYS A 164 4.82 9.59 -0.96
N THR A 165 3.86 10.26 -0.33
CA THR A 165 3.46 9.91 1.03
C THR A 165 2.78 8.55 1.07
N LEU A 166 1.94 8.23 0.07
CA LEU A 166 1.33 6.91 -0.05
C LEU A 166 2.40 5.81 -0.21
N THR A 167 3.40 5.98 -1.07
CA THR A 167 4.44 4.95 -1.27
C THR A 167 5.22 4.67 0.02
N ILE A 168 5.50 5.69 0.83
CA ILE A 168 6.15 5.53 2.13
C ILE A 168 5.23 4.82 3.12
N ARG A 169 3.99 5.29 3.28
CA ARG A 169 3.03 4.72 4.25
C ARG A 169 2.67 3.27 3.91
N GLU A 170 2.49 2.95 2.64
CA GLU A 170 2.23 1.58 2.19
C GLU A 170 3.44 0.67 2.37
N SER A 171 4.66 1.17 2.14
CA SER A 171 5.88 0.40 2.44
C SER A 171 5.99 0.05 3.92
N ILE A 172 5.61 0.97 4.82
CA ILE A 172 5.52 0.71 6.27
C ILE A 172 4.45 -0.34 6.57
N LEU A 173 3.27 -0.24 5.94
CA LEU A 173 2.18 -1.22 6.11
C LEU A 173 2.58 -2.63 5.62
N ILE A 174 3.26 -2.72 4.47
CA ILE A 174 3.76 -3.98 3.91
C ILE A 174 4.81 -4.60 4.85
N ASN A 175 5.75 -3.80 5.36
CA ASN A 175 6.74 -4.28 6.33
C ASN A 175 6.08 -4.85 7.60
N ASN A 176 4.92 -4.29 7.98
CA ASN A 176 4.15 -4.68 9.16
C ASN A 176 3.07 -5.77 8.91
N GLY A 177 3.03 -6.35 7.70
CA GLY A 177 2.20 -7.51 7.38
C GLY A 177 0.96 -7.24 6.52
N SER A 178 0.75 -6.01 6.03
CA SER A 178 -0.32 -5.73 5.06
C SER A 178 -0.05 -6.41 3.72
N ARG A 179 -1.08 -7.02 3.12
CA ARG A 179 -1.00 -7.79 1.86
C ARG A 179 -1.52 -6.97 0.68
N ILE A 180 -0.84 -5.88 0.38
CA ILE A 180 -1.14 -5.03 -0.78
C ILE A 180 -0.62 -5.73 -2.05
N LYS A 181 -1.44 -5.84 -3.10
CA LYS A 181 -0.99 -6.46 -4.36
C LYS A 181 0.04 -5.57 -5.05
N GLY A 182 1.05 -6.20 -5.67
CA GLY A 182 2.19 -5.52 -6.29
C GLY A 182 1.80 -4.41 -7.28
N TRP A 183 0.81 -4.63 -8.15
CA TRP A 183 0.38 -3.58 -9.09
C TRP A 183 -0.06 -2.29 -8.38
N TRP A 184 -0.83 -2.38 -7.29
CA TRP A 184 -1.34 -1.18 -6.61
C TRP A 184 -0.21 -0.37 -5.99
N VAL A 185 0.78 -1.06 -5.42
CA VAL A 185 2.02 -0.45 -4.94
C VAL A 185 2.77 0.22 -6.09
N SER A 186 3.01 -0.50 -7.19
CA SER A 186 3.67 0.03 -8.39
C SER A 186 2.94 1.23 -9.00
N HIS A 187 1.61 1.22 -9.01
CA HIS A 187 0.82 2.32 -9.55
C HIS A 187 1.15 3.63 -8.83
N HIS A 188 1.28 3.64 -7.50
CA HIS A 188 1.59 4.86 -6.76
C HIS A 188 2.94 5.45 -7.16
N TYR A 189 3.96 4.62 -7.40
CA TYR A 189 5.25 5.09 -7.95
C TYR A 189 5.11 5.69 -9.34
N VAL A 190 4.31 5.06 -10.21
CA VAL A 190 4.04 5.56 -11.56
C VAL A 190 3.27 6.89 -11.50
N SER A 191 2.30 7.04 -10.59
CA SER A 191 1.55 8.28 -10.37
C SER A 191 2.41 9.40 -9.78
N THR A 192 3.37 9.09 -8.90
CA THR A 192 4.37 10.07 -8.44
C THR A 192 5.20 10.59 -9.62
N PHE A 193 5.68 9.68 -10.47
CA PHE A 193 6.44 10.07 -11.66
C PHE A 193 5.60 10.92 -12.61
N LEU A 194 4.37 10.49 -12.92
CA LEU A 194 3.41 11.24 -13.74
C LEU A 194 3.23 12.68 -13.22
N SER A 195 2.95 12.81 -11.92
CA SER A 195 2.71 14.11 -11.28
C SER A 195 3.97 14.98 -11.28
N GLY A 196 5.16 14.37 -11.14
CA GLY A 196 6.44 15.07 -11.22
C GLY A 196 6.76 15.58 -12.63
N VAL A 197 6.47 14.77 -13.65
CA VAL A 197 6.59 15.23 -15.05
C VAL A 197 5.58 16.34 -15.35
N MET A 198 4.36 16.24 -14.82
CA MET A 198 3.35 17.31 -14.96
C MET A 198 3.78 18.62 -14.28
N LEU A 199 4.35 18.53 -13.07
CA LEU A 199 4.88 19.68 -12.33
C LEU A 199 6.00 20.40 -13.09
N THR A 200 6.88 19.64 -13.76
CA THR A 200 8.02 20.15 -14.51
C THR A 200 7.69 20.54 -15.95
N TRP A 201 6.44 20.39 -16.40
CA TRP A 201 6.02 20.83 -17.73
C TRP A 201 5.95 22.36 -17.76
N PRO A 202 6.80 23.05 -18.55
CA PRO A 202 6.76 24.50 -18.66
C PRO A 202 5.44 25.00 -19.25
N GLU A 203 5.09 26.24 -18.93
CA GLU A 203 3.95 26.93 -19.54
C GLU A 203 4.18 27.04 -21.06
N GLY A 204 3.19 26.62 -21.84
CA GLY A 204 3.25 26.62 -23.30
C GLY A 204 1.96 26.16 -23.96
N PRO A 205 1.85 26.25 -25.31
CA PRO A 205 0.62 25.91 -26.03
C PRO A 205 0.17 24.47 -25.77
N MET A 206 1.10 23.51 -25.80
CA MET A 206 0.80 22.09 -25.57
C MET A 206 0.28 21.84 -24.15
N TYR A 207 0.83 22.54 -23.15
CA TYR A 207 0.38 22.48 -21.77
C TYR A 207 -1.07 22.96 -21.66
N GLN A 208 -1.38 24.14 -22.22
CA GLN A 208 -2.72 24.73 -22.16
C GLN A 208 -3.78 23.87 -22.87
N MET A 209 -3.41 23.22 -23.97
CA MET A 209 -4.29 22.28 -24.69
C MET A 209 -4.66 21.05 -23.84
N PHE A 210 -3.76 20.57 -22.98
CA PHE A 210 -3.99 19.39 -22.16
C PHE A 210 -4.50 19.72 -20.74
N ARG A 211 -4.24 20.92 -20.24
CA ARG A 211 -4.54 21.39 -18.87
C ARG A 211 -5.95 21.04 -18.40
N SER A 212 -6.97 21.48 -19.13
CA SER A 212 -8.37 21.28 -18.74
C SER A 212 -8.74 19.79 -18.71
N GLN A 213 -8.19 19.01 -19.64
CA GLN A 213 -8.39 17.55 -19.69
C GLN A 213 -7.74 16.86 -18.48
N PHE A 214 -6.53 17.28 -18.09
CA PHE A 214 -5.84 16.76 -16.91
C PHE A 214 -6.57 17.10 -15.61
N LEU A 215 -7.02 18.35 -15.44
CA LEU A 215 -7.78 18.78 -14.26
C LEU A 215 -9.14 18.07 -14.17
N ALA A 216 -9.87 17.94 -15.27
CA ALA A 216 -11.11 17.18 -15.32
C ALA A 216 -10.91 15.70 -14.96
N PHE A 217 -9.84 15.08 -15.49
CA PHE A 217 -9.45 13.73 -15.11
C PHE A 217 -9.11 13.63 -13.61
N SER A 218 -8.43 14.63 -13.05
CA SER A 218 -8.08 14.65 -11.62
C SER A 218 -9.31 14.74 -10.72
N ILE A 219 -10.30 15.57 -11.08
CA ILE A 219 -11.60 15.64 -10.38
C ILE A 219 -12.29 14.27 -10.42
N TYR A 220 -12.36 13.68 -11.62
CA TYR A 220 -12.97 12.37 -11.81
C TYR A 220 -12.27 11.28 -10.99
N GLN A 221 -10.94 11.25 -11.01
CA GLN A 221 -10.14 10.30 -10.26
C GLN A 221 -10.41 10.42 -8.76
N SER A 222 -10.43 11.64 -8.21
CA SER A 222 -10.74 11.87 -6.79
C SER A 222 -12.16 11.41 -6.43
N PHE A 223 -13.14 11.65 -7.32
CA PHE A 223 -14.51 11.15 -7.13
C PHE A 223 -14.55 9.62 -7.08
N VAL A 224 -13.86 8.93 -8.00
CA VAL A 224 -13.80 7.46 -8.00
C VAL A 224 -13.10 6.93 -6.76
N GLN A 225 -11.99 7.55 -6.34
CA GLN A 225 -11.28 7.20 -5.09
C GLN A 225 -12.18 7.35 -3.86
N PHE A 226 -13.00 8.40 -3.80
CA PHE A 226 -14.00 8.58 -2.74
C PHE A 226 -15.04 7.45 -2.74
N LEU A 227 -15.63 7.12 -3.89
CA LEU A 227 -16.58 5.99 -4.01
C LEU A 227 -15.94 4.66 -3.60
N GLN A 228 -14.70 4.43 -4.03
CA GLN A 228 -13.91 3.25 -3.68
C GLN A 228 -13.72 3.15 -2.18
N TYR A 229 -13.33 4.24 -1.52
CA TYR A 229 -13.11 4.28 -0.08
C TYR A 229 -14.38 3.86 0.69
N TYR A 230 -15.52 4.49 0.40
CA TYR A 230 -16.77 4.19 1.11
C TYR A 230 -17.22 2.75 0.89
N TYR A 231 -17.21 2.30 -0.38
CA TYR A 231 -17.63 0.96 -0.73
C TYR A 231 -16.74 -0.11 -0.08
N GLN A 232 -15.42 0.06 -0.20
CA GLN A 232 -14.45 -0.92 0.26
C GLN A 232 -14.35 -0.96 1.77
N SER A 233 -14.45 0.19 2.45
CA SER A 233 -14.46 0.26 3.91
C SER A 233 -15.63 -0.55 4.49
N GLY A 234 -16.84 -0.41 3.93
CA GLY A 234 -18.01 -1.19 4.35
C GLY A 234 -17.85 -2.68 4.08
N CYS A 235 -17.31 -3.06 2.93
CA CYS A 235 -17.06 -4.47 2.62
C CYS A 235 -15.98 -5.10 3.50
N LEU A 236 -14.88 -4.38 3.75
CA LEU A 236 -13.81 -4.84 4.63
C LEU A 236 -14.30 -4.96 6.07
N TYR A 237 -15.12 -4.03 6.55
CA TYR A 237 -15.74 -4.15 7.87
C TYR A 237 -16.54 -5.45 8.01
N ARG A 238 -17.44 -5.72 7.04
CA ARG A 238 -18.22 -6.97 7.01
C ARG A 238 -17.34 -8.22 6.96
N LEU A 239 -16.35 -8.25 6.07
CA LEU A 239 -15.48 -9.42 5.92
C LEU A 239 -14.58 -9.66 7.14
N ARG A 240 -14.18 -8.60 7.85
CA ARG A 240 -13.45 -8.72 9.12
C ARG A 240 -14.36 -9.24 10.24
N ALA A 241 -15.61 -8.79 10.32
CA ALA A 241 -16.59 -9.31 11.27
C ALA A 241 -16.90 -10.79 11.06
N LEU A 242 -16.80 -11.27 9.81
CA LEU A 242 -16.95 -12.68 9.44
C LEU A 242 -15.65 -13.50 9.59
N GLY A 243 -14.52 -12.89 9.96
CA GLY A 243 -13.22 -13.57 10.03
C GLY A 243 -12.61 -13.99 8.68
N GLU A 244 -13.21 -13.59 7.54
CA GLU A 244 -12.78 -14.01 6.19
C GLU A 244 -11.58 -13.19 5.66
N ARG A 245 -11.19 -12.12 6.34
CA ARG A 245 -10.15 -11.19 5.88
C ARG A 245 -9.20 -10.77 6.99
N ASN A 246 -7.96 -10.49 6.61
CA ASN A 246 -6.97 -9.94 7.51
C ASN A 246 -7.39 -8.53 7.93
N GLN A 247 -7.21 -8.22 9.23
CA GLN A 247 -7.58 -6.93 9.78
C GLN A 247 -6.73 -5.77 9.20
N LEU A 248 -5.56 -6.08 8.60
CA LEU A 248 -4.64 -5.12 7.95
C LEU A 248 -4.89 -4.93 6.44
N ASP A 249 -5.92 -5.56 5.85
CA ASP A 249 -6.30 -5.30 4.46
C ASP A 249 -6.83 -3.86 4.33
N LEU A 250 -6.41 -3.15 3.28
CA LEU A 250 -6.69 -1.73 3.01
C LEU A 250 -7.68 -1.55 1.85
N THR A 251 -8.27 -0.36 1.77
CA THR A 251 -8.97 0.05 0.54
C THR A 251 -7.93 0.34 -0.56
N VAL A 252 -8.17 -0.11 -1.78
CA VAL A 252 -7.27 0.01 -2.94
C VAL A 252 -7.90 0.86 -4.04
N GLU A 253 -7.10 1.49 -4.89
CA GLU A 253 -7.58 2.31 -6.01
C GLU A 253 -8.09 1.49 -7.21
N GLY A 254 -8.41 0.21 -7.02
CA GLY A 254 -9.16 -0.53 -8.04
C GLY A 254 -9.92 -1.72 -7.49
N PHE A 255 -10.04 -2.77 -8.30
CA PHE A 255 -10.98 -3.84 -8.05
C PHE A 255 -10.30 -5.11 -7.49
N GLN A 256 -10.92 -5.72 -6.48
CA GLN A 256 -10.45 -6.95 -5.84
C GLN A 256 -11.54 -8.02 -5.84
N SER A 257 -11.12 -9.30 -5.83
CA SER A 257 -12.04 -10.43 -5.96
C SER A 257 -13.06 -10.54 -4.82
N TRP A 258 -12.71 -10.05 -3.62
CA TRP A 258 -13.59 -10.03 -2.45
C TRP A 258 -14.66 -8.94 -2.51
N MET A 259 -14.52 -7.98 -3.42
CA MET A 259 -15.50 -6.90 -3.61
C MET A 259 -16.73 -7.38 -4.38
N TRP A 260 -16.73 -8.61 -4.94
CA TRP A 260 -17.78 -9.07 -5.87
C TRP A 260 -19.20 -9.14 -5.31
N ARG A 261 -19.39 -9.32 -3.99
CA ARG A 261 -20.72 -9.57 -3.39
C ARG A 261 -21.66 -8.34 -3.40
N GLY A 262 -21.23 -7.20 -3.98
CA GLY A 262 -22.10 -6.06 -4.27
C GLY A 262 -21.50 -5.05 -5.26
N LEU A 263 -20.59 -5.48 -6.15
CA LEU A 263 -19.75 -4.56 -6.95
C LEU A 263 -19.83 -4.74 -8.47
N THR A 264 -21.03 -4.93 -8.99
CA THR A 264 -21.31 -4.49 -10.36
C THR A 264 -21.34 -2.96 -10.43
N PHE A 265 -21.67 -2.26 -9.33
CA PHE A 265 -21.86 -0.81 -9.32
C PHE A 265 -20.57 0.00 -9.58
N LEU A 266 -19.43 -0.34 -8.97
CA LEU A 266 -18.19 0.43 -9.12
C LEU A 266 -17.46 0.12 -10.43
N LEU A 267 -17.72 -1.05 -11.02
CA LEU A 267 -17.01 -1.54 -12.20
C LEU A 267 -17.14 -0.59 -13.41
N PRO A 268 -18.33 -0.03 -13.75
CA PRO A 268 -18.47 0.99 -14.79
C PRO A 268 -17.60 2.22 -14.56
N PHE A 269 -17.56 2.74 -13.33
CA PHE A 269 -16.72 3.89 -12.99
C PHE A 269 -15.24 3.56 -13.16
N LEU A 270 -14.79 2.38 -12.73
CA LEU A 270 -13.39 1.99 -12.92
C LEU A 270 -13.02 1.86 -14.40
N PHE A 271 -13.85 1.18 -15.20
CA PHE A 271 -13.57 1.04 -16.63
C PHE A 271 -13.58 2.39 -17.33
N PHE A 272 -14.53 3.27 -17.01
CA PHE A 272 -14.54 4.62 -17.57
C PHE A 272 -13.26 5.38 -17.20
N GLY A 273 -12.81 5.33 -15.95
CA GLY A 273 -11.54 5.91 -15.53
C GLY A 273 -10.34 5.34 -16.29
N HIS A 274 -10.29 4.02 -16.50
CA HIS A 274 -9.23 3.37 -17.28
C HIS A 274 -9.25 3.85 -18.73
N PHE A 275 -10.41 3.89 -19.38
CA PHE A 275 -10.51 4.40 -20.75
C PHE A 275 -10.19 5.90 -20.85
N TRP A 276 -10.46 6.69 -19.81
CA TRP A 276 -10.00 8.07 -19.74
C TRP A 276 -8.46 8.14 -19.64
N GLN A 277 -7.80 7.27 -18.88
CA GLN A 277 -6.33 7.18 -18.88
C GLN A 277 -5.80 6.88 -20.30
N LEU A 278 -6.43 5.98 -21.04
CA LEU A 278 -6.09 5.72 -22.45
C LEU A 278 -6.34 6.96 -23.32
N TYR A 279 -7.47 7.64 -23.14
CA TYR A 279 -7.78 8.88 -23.87
C TYR A 279 -6.72 9.96 -23.62
N ASN A 280 -6.29 10.16 -22.37
CA ASN A 280 -5.18 11.06 -22.04
C ASN A 280 -3.89 10.66 -22.75
N SER A 281 -3.54 9.38 -22.73
CA SER A 281 -2.37 8.86 -23.44
C SER A 281 -2.42 9.14 -24.95
N VAL A 282 -3.55 8.86 -25.59
CA VAL A 282 -3.74 9.10 -27.03
C VAL A 282 -3.68 10.59 -27.36
N THR A 283 -4.33 11.44 -26.57
CA THR A 283 -4.25 12.90 -26.75
C THR A 283 -2.80 13.38 -26.66
N LEU A 284 -2.06 12.95 -25.64
CA LEU A 284 -0.66 13.33 -25.46
C LEU A 284 0.25 12.79 -26.57
N PHE A 285 0.03 11.57 -27.08
CA PHE A 285 0.78 11.08 -28.25
C PHE A 285 0.50 11.88 -29.52
N ARG A 286 -0.72 12.40 -29.68
CA ARG A 286 -1.03 13.32 -30.79
C ARG A 286 -0.34 14.66 -30.61
N LEU A 287 -0.36 15.22 -29.40
CA LEU A 287 0.36 16.46 -29.08
C LEU A 287 1.88 16.30 -29.26
N ALA A 288 2.45 15.16 -28.85
CA ALA A 288 3.88 14.86 -29.02
C ALA A 288 4.32 14.75 -30.49
N ARG A 289 3.38 14.55 -31.41
CA ARG A 289 3.64 14.52 -32.87
C ARG A 289 3.43 15.86 -33.55
N HIS A 290 2.98 16.89 -32.81
CA HIS A 290 2.82 18.23 -33.35
C HIS A 290 4.20 18.83 -33.66
N GLU A 291 4.34 19.51 -34.79
CA GLU A 291 5.64 20.03 -35.27
C GLU A 291 6.27 21.03 -34.28
N ASP A 292 5.43 21.76 -33.55
CA ASP A 292 5.85 22.73 -32.52
C ASP A 292 6.14 22.12 -31.15
N CYS A 293 5.88 20.82 -30.93
CA CYS A 293 6.09 20.18 -29.63
C CYS A 293 7.59 19.91 -29.40
N LYS A 294 8.21 20.63 -28.46
CA LYS A 294 9.63 20.46 -28.08
C LYS A 294 9.78 19.86 -26.68
N GLU A 295 8.68 19.77 -25.93
CA GLU A 295 8.64 19.36 -24.54
C GLU A 295 8.62 17.83 -24.42
N TRP A 296 9.70 17.26 -23.89
CA TRP A 296 9.82 15.82 -23.64
C TRP A 296 8.76 15.30 -22.64
N GLN A 297 8.25 16.19 -21.78
CA GLN A 297 7.21 15.91 -20.79
C GLN A 297 5.96 15.33 -21.46
N VAL A 298 5.56 15.84 -22.63
CA VAL A 298 4.37 15.40 -23.37
C VAL A 298 4.46 13.91 -23.68
N PHE A 299 5.59 13.49 -24.24
CA PHE A 299 5.83 12.09 -24.61
C PHE A 299 5.91 11.19 -23.38
N MET A 300 6.58 11.62 -22.31
CA MET A 300 6.70 10.83 -21.08
C MET A 300 5.35 10.69 -20.36
N LEU A 301 4.52 11.74 -20.33
CA LEU A 301 3.15 11.65 -19.81
C LEU A 301 2.30 10.70 -20.65
N ALA A 302 2.44 10.72 -21.98
CA ALA A 302 1.72 9.80 -22.87
C ALA A 302 2.03 8.33 -22.54
N LEU A 303 3.32 8.00 -22.39
CA LEU A 303 3.78 6.66 -21.97
C LEU A 303 3.29 6.30 -20.57
N THR A 304 3.36 7.24 -19.63
CA THR A 304 3.00 6.98 -18.23
C THR A 304 1.50 6.73 -18.08
N PHE A 305 0.66 7.51 -18.75
CA PHE A 305 -0.78 7.25 -18.83
C PHE A 305 -1.10 5.90 -19.50
N LEU A 306 -0.34 5.50 -20.52
CA LEU A 306 -0.50 4.19 -21.16
C LEU A 306 -0.18 3.05 -20.19
N VAL A 307 0.92 3.16 -19.43
CA VAL A 307 1.30 2.17 -18.41
C VAL A 307 0.24 2.07 -17.33
N LEU A 308 -0.27 3.20 -16.84
CA LEU A 308 -1.37 3.23 -15.86
C LEU A 308 -2.62 2.55 -16.42
N PHE A 309 -3.03 2.89 -17.64
CA PHE A 309 -4.16 2.26 -18.31
C PHE A 309 -3.98 0.74 -18.39
N LEU A 310 -2.88 0.27 -18.97
CA LEU A 310 -2.62 -1.15 -19.18
C LEU A 310 -2.65 -1.91 -17.86
N GLY A 311 -1.92 -1.45 -16.84
CA GLY A 311 -1.88 -2.19 -15.58
C GLY A 311 -3.19 -2.14 -14.81
N ASN A 312 -3.91 -1.02 -14.81
CA ASN A 312 -5.21 -0.89 -14.15
C ASN A 312 -6.28 -1.74 -14.85
N PHE A 313 -6.33 -1.68 -16.19
CA PHE A 313 -7.24 -2.45 -17.02
C PHE A 313 -6.98 -3.95 -16.89
N LEU A 314 -5.74 -4.39 -17.12
CA LEU A 314 -5.37 -5.81 -17.03
C LEU A 314 -5.61 -6.38 -15.63
N THR A 315 -5.30 -5.62 -14.57
CA THR A 315 -5.55 -6.06 -13.19
C THR A 315 -7.05 -6.21 -12.92
N THR A 316 -7.87 -5.26 -13.39
CA THR A 316 -9.33 -5.31 -13.23
C THR A 316 -9.92 -6.49 -14.02
N VAL A 317 -9.55 -6.64 -15.29
CA VAL A 317 -9.98 -7.75 -16.16
C VAL A 317 -9.57 -9.10 -15.58
N LYS A 318 -8.33 -9.23 -15.08
CA LYS A 318 -7.87 -10.46 -14.42
C LYS A 318 -8.76 -10.84 -13.24
N VAL A 319 -9.17 -9.87 -12.43
CA VAL A 319 -10.06 -10.13 -11.28
C VAL A 319 -11.46 -10.52 -11.74
N VAL A 320 -12.00 -9.85 -12.77
CA VAL A 320 -13.30 -10.21 -13.37
C VAL A 320 -13.26 -11.62 -13.95
N HIS A 321 -12.24 -11.93 -14.75
CA HIS A 321 -12.06 -13.23 -15.39
C HIS A 321 -11.92 -14.38 -14.38
N GLN A 322 -11.06 -14.21 -13.36
CA GLN A 322 -10.92 -15.18 -12.27
C GLN A 322 -12.23 -15.46 -11.55
N LYS A 323 -13.13 -14.49 -11.51
CA LYS A 323 -14.43 -14.65 -10.88
C LYS A 323 -15.44 -15.34 -11.78
N VAL A 324 -15.48 -14.98 -13.06
CA VAL A 324 -16.31 -15.66 -14.07
C VAL A 324 -15.95 -17.15 -14.12
N GLN A 325 -14.66 -17.49 -14.13
CA GLN A 325 -14.19 -18.88 -14.12
C GLN A 325 -14.48 -19.65 -12.82
N LYS A 326 -14.68 -18.98 -11.68
CA LYS A 326 -15.03 -19.62 -10.40
C LYS A 326 -16.54 -19.82 -10.19
N ASN A 327 -17.38 -19.20 -11.01
CA ASN A 327 -18.84 -19.40 -10.95
C ASN A 327 -19.33 -20.75 -11.51
N PRO A 328 -18.75 -21.38 -12.56
CA PRO A 328 -19.21 -22.69 -13.03
C PRO A 328 -19.11 -23.80 -11.97
N GLU A 329 -18.07 -23.81 -11.14
CA GLU A 329 -17.86 -24.84 -10.11
C GLU A 329 -18.86 -24.75 -8.93
N LYS A 330 -19.55 -23.62 -8.76
CA LYS A 330 -20.61 -23.50 -7.74
C LYS A 330 -21.98 -23.92 -8.24
N VAL A 331 -22.20 -23.98 -9.54
CA VAL A 331 -23.47 -24.47 -10.11
C VAL A 331 -23.49 -26.00 -10.06
N GLN A 332 -22.37 -26.66 -10.34
CA GLN A 332 -22.26 -28.12 -10.39
C GLN A 332 -22.25 -28.87 -9.04
N LYS A 333 -22.33 -28.15 -7.91
CA LYS A 333 -22.44 -28.75 -6.55
C LYS A 333 -23.84 -28.62 -5.95
N THR A 334 -24.81 -28.20 -6.75
CA THR A 334 -26.20 -27.99 -6.32
C THR A 334 -27.22 -28.73 -7.18
N ASP A 335 -26.75 -29.61 -8.07
CA ASP A 335 -27.62 -30.55 -8.80
C ASP A 335 -27.56 -31.94 -8.14
#